data_AF-A0A2V2ALJ9-F1
#
_entry.id   AF-A0A2V2ALJ9-F1
#
_cell.length_a   1.000
_cell.length_b   1.000
_cell.length_c   1.000
_cell.angle_alpha   90.00
_cell.angle_beta   90.00
_cell.angle_gamma   90.00
#
_symmetry.space_group_name_H-M   'P 1'
#
loop_
_entity.id
_entity.type
_entity.pdbx_description
1 polymer ?
#
loop_
_entity_poly.entity_id
_entity_poly.type
_entity_poly.pdbx_seq_one_letter_code
_entity_poly.pdbx_strand_id
1 'polypeptide(L)'
;MKQGVSEDQRTRILDLRRRHSFREVSQITGIPLGTVKTIVSRSGAFRDNESHRALFSLPPIQLSAETWPAVQELPPQQRVTGDSEVDALLWLREVIGTGHPGHIEAAMEAAKRIKTPFKQLEERYRHWLQVKHPNNMFAALSSFDLGNLESFAKSSVEKLRRQTEARSRFGDRIFSLTDAEVFCASVLDGLKPVDHFDLDKSEVAARFKARPDLMPNTLSDCIYELEYWSALYWLRNACERYAGDPAPEASARDWFVFELLAQIRPRHKDEAKSVIRYLHVSGRADHRKDFEHILDNLIG
;
A
#
# COMPACT_ATOMS: atom_id res chain seq x y z
N MET A 1 -47.34 -5.23 -28.31
CA MET A 1 -46.59 -4.15 -27.64
C MET A 1 -45.66 -4.78 -26.61
N LYS A 2 -44.33 -4.65 -26.76
CA LYS A 2 -43.40 -5.07 -25.69
C LYS A 2 -43.47 -4.02 -24.59
N GLN A 3 -44.07 -4.35 -23.45
CA GLN A 3 -44.02 -3.50 -22.25
C GLN A 3 -42.55 -3.23 -21.92
N GLY A 4 -42.16 -1.95 -21.93
CA GLY A 4 -40.84 -1.53 -21.47
C GLY A 4 -40.71 -1.81 -19.97
N VAL A 5 -39.53 -2.28 -19.54
CA VAL A 5 -39.21 -2.45 -18.13
C VAL A 5 -39.23 -1.08 -17.45
N SER A 6 -40.05 -0.92 -16.39
CA SER A 6 -40.19 0.34 -15.65
C SER A 6 -38.90 0.71 -14.91
N GLU A 7 -38.73 1.97 -14.54
CA GLU A 7 -37.55 2.42 -13.77
C GLU A 7 -37.45 1.70 -12.41
N ASP A 8 -38.56 1.47 -11.72
CA ASP A 8 -38.58 0.71 -10.46
C ASP A 8 -38.07 -0.73 -10.65
N GLN A 9 -38.45 -1.36 -11.77
CA GLN A 9 -37.96 -2.70 -12.11
C GLN A 9 -36.46 -2.67 -12.45
N ARG A 10 -35.95 -1.61 -13.09
CA ARG A 10 -34.51 -1.45 -13.35
C ARG A 10 -33.75 -1.30 -12.04
N THR A 11 -34.17 -0.43 -11.14
CA THR A 11 -33.55 -0.25 -9.82
C THR A 11 -33.55 -1.55 -9.03
N ARG A 12 -34.67 -2.29 -9.03
CA ARG A 12 -34.76 -3.61 -8.38
C ARG A 12 -33.81 -4.64 -8.99
N ILE A 13 -33.65 -4.67 -10.32
CA ILE A 13 -32.68 -5.56 -10.99
C ILE A 13 -31.26 -5.23 -10.57
N LEU A 14 -30.90 -3.94 -10.50
CA LEU A 14 -29.55 -3.50 -10.12
C LEU A 14 -29.25 -3.85 -8.67
N ASP A 15 -30.19 -3.61 -7.75
CA ASP A 15 -30.04 -3.97 -6.34
C ASP A 15 -29.90 -5.50 -6.15
N LEU A 16 -30.78 -6.28 -6.81
CA LEU A 16 -30.68 -7.74 -6.76
C LEU A 16 -29.36 -8.23 -7.34
N ARG A 17 -28.86 -7.62 -8.43
CA ARG A 17 -27.60 -8.04 -9.05
C ARG A 17 -26.39 -7.86 -8.14
N ARG A 18 -26.43 -6.92 -7.18
CA ARG A 18 -25.35 -6.78 -6.18
C ARG A 18 -25.19 -8.01 -5.29
N ARG A 19 -26.29 -8.74 -5.05
CA ARG A 19 -26.33 -9.92 -4.16
C ARG A 19 -26.43 -11.25 -4.92
N HIS A 20 -27.06 -11.25 -6.08
CA HIS A 20 -27.47 -12.45 -6.80
C HIS A 20 -26.77 -12.62 -8.16
N SER A 21 -26.65 -13.87 -8.61
CA SER A 21 -26.18 -14.17 -9.97
C SER A 21 -27.19 -13.70 -11.03
N PHE A 22 -26.76 -13.48 -12.27
CA PHE A 22 -27.69 -13.07 -13.34
C PHE A 22 -28.86 -14.04 -13.53
N ARG A 23 -28.63 -15.35 -13.28
CA ARG A 23 -29.68 -16.39 -13.36
C ARG A 23 -30.68 -16.24 -12.22
N GLU A 24 -30.21 -16.06 -10.99
CA GLU A 24 -31.07 -15.82 -9.82
C GLU A 24 -31.89 -14.53 -9.99
N VAL A 25 -31.28 -13.42 -10.44
CA VAL A 25 -32.01 -12.17 -10.68
C VAL A 25 -33.13 -12.38 -11.70
N SER A 26 -32.85 -13.12 -12.78
CA SER A 26 -33.85 -13.47 -13.80
C SER A 26 -35.00 -14.30 -13.22
N GLN A 27 -34.70 -15.27 -12.35
CA GLN A 27 -35.70 -16.09 -11.67
C GLN A 27 -36.55 -15.28 -10.68
N ILE A 28 -35.91 -14.43 -9.86
CA ILE A 28 -36.58 -13.61 -8.83
C ILE A 28 -37.49 -12.54 -9.47
N THR A 29 -37.04 -11.93 -10.56
CA THR A 29 -37.79 -10.84 -11.23
C THR A 29 -38.76 -11.32 -12.30
N GLY A 30 -38.64 -12.58 -12.75
CA GLY A 30 -39.37 -13.11 -13.90
C GLY A 30 -38.96 -12.49 -15.24
N ILE A 31 -37.91 -11.66 -15.25
CA ILE A 31 -37.43 -10.96 -16.45
C ILE A 31 -36.44 -11.86 -17.19
N PRO A 32 -36.52 -11.98 -18.54
CA PRO A 32 -35.57 -12.78 -19.31
C PRO A 32 -34.11 -12.39 -19.06
N LEU A 33 -33.24 -13.39 -18.93
CA LEU A 33 -31.81 -13.22 -18.64
C LEU A 33 -31.12 -12.20 -19.57
N GLY A 34 -31.45 -12.21 -20.87
CA GLY A 34 -30.89 -11.26 -21.83
C GLY A 34 -31.25 -9.80 -21.52
N THR A 35 -32.47 -9.55 -21.07
CA THR A 35 -32.95 -8.22 -20.67
C THR A 35 -32.27 -7.77 -19.38
N VAL A 36 -32.15 -8.66 -18.38
CA VAL A 36 -31.40 -8.40 -17.14
C VAL A 36 -29.95 -8.00 -17.46
N LYS A 37 -29.25 -8.79 -18.29
CA LYS A 37 -27.87 -8.47 -18.72
C LYS A 37 -27.77 -7.12 -19.42
N THR A 38 -28.75 -6.79 -20.28
CA THR A 38 -28.78 -5.52 -21.01
C THR A 38 -28.98 -4.33 -20.07
N ILE A 39 -29.90 -4.43 -19.10
CA ILE A 39 -30.16 -3.38 -18.11
C ILE A 39 -28.92 -3.16 -17.24
N VAL A 40 -28.33 -4.24 -16.72
CA VAL A 40 -27.11 -4.18 -15.91
C VAL A 40 -25.95 -3.56 -16.71
N SER A 41 -25.72 -4.00 -17.94
CA SER A 41 -24.63 -3.49 -18.78
C SER A 41 -24.77 -1.99 -19.10
N ARG A 42 -26.00 -1.53 -19.36
CA ARG A 42 -26.30 -0.12 -19.66
C ARG A 42 -26.29 0.79 -18.45
N SER A 43 -26.49 0.25 -17.24
CA SER A 43 -26.49 1.04 -16.01
C SER A 43 -25.13 1.63 -15.64
N GLY A 44 -24.03 1.06 -16.14
CA GLY A 44 -22.67 1.45 -15.74
C GLY A 44 -22.29 1.07 -14.31
N ALA A 45 -23.24 0.70 -13.44
CA ALA A 45 -23.04 0.45 -12.01
C ALA A 45 -22.13 -0.74 -11.65
N PHE A 46 -21.74 -1.54 -12.64
CA PHE A 46 -20.84 -2.70 -12.51
C PHE A 46 -19.59 -2.54 -13.41
N ARG A 47 -19.35 -1.34 -13.89
CA ARG A 47 -18.08 -0.94 -14.52
C ARG A 47 -17.24 -0.21 -13.50
N ASP A 48 -15.96 -0.17 -13.80
CA ASP A 48 -14.96 0.50 -13.00
C ASP A 48 -15.34 1.99 -12.85
N ASN A 49 -15.21 2.52 -11.64
CA ASN A 49 -15.60 3.91 -11.37
C ASN A 49 -14.44 4.86 -11.70
N GLU A 50 -14.53 5.54 -12.84
CA GLU A 50 -13.48 6.47 -13.31
C GLU A 50 -13.30 7.68 -12.37
N SER A 51 -14.37 8.21 -11.76
CA SER A 51 -14.26 9.33 -10.82
C SER A 51 -13.52 8.93 -9.55
N HIS A 52 -13.82 7.72 -9.05
CA HIS A 52 -13.09 7.11 -7.94
C HIS A 52 -11.62 6.91 -8.29
N ARG A 53 -11.31 6.29 -9.44
CA ARG A 53 -9.93 6.07 -9.87
C ARG A 53 -9.15 7.35 -10.06
N ALA A 54 -9.77 8.40 -10.59
CA ALA A 54 -9.14 9.70 -10.73
C ALA A 54 -8.73 10.27 -9.37
N LEU A 55 -9.61 10.19 -8.36
CA LEU A 55 -9.31 10.66 -7.00
C LEU A 55 -8.19 9.84 -6.33
N PHE A 56 -8.22 8.52 -6.47
CA PHE A 56 -7.23 7.60 -5.88
C PHE A 56 -6.09 7.28 -6.85
N SER A 57 -5.61 8.29 -7.57
CA SER A 57 -4.45 8.16 -8.46
C SER A 57 -3.28 8.98 -7.93
N LEU A 58 -2.08 8.40 -7.99
CA LEU A 58 -0.87 9.17 -7.70
C LEU A 58 -0.63 10.18 -8.82
N PRO A 59 -0.09 11.38 -8.52
CA PRO A 59 0.30 12.34 -9.54
C PRO A 59 1.21 11.67 -10.59
N PRO A 60 1.07 12.03 -11.88
CA PRO A 60 1.91 11.49 -12.94
C PRO A 60 3.37 11.86 -12.68
N ILE A 61 4.28 10.97 -13.07
CA ILE A 61 5.72 11.22 -12.98
C ILE A 61 6.06 12.42 -13.86
N GLN A 62 6.57 13.48 -13.26
CA GLN A 62 7.13 14.62 -13.98
C GLN A 62 8.58 14.28 -14.30
N LEU A 63 8.92 14.22 -15.58
CA LEU A 63 10.30 14.07 -16.02
C LEU A 63 11.05 15.36 -15.69
N SER A 64 11.75 15.37 -14.55
CA SER A 64 12.68 16.44 -14.23
C SER A 64 13.88 16.34 -15.18
N ALA A 65 14.27 17.47 -15.78
CA ALA A 65 15.50 17.59 -16.56
C ALA A 65 16.77 17.63 -15.69
N GLU A 66 16.62 17.56 -14.37
CA GLU A 66 17.75 17.46 -13.45
C GLU A 66 18.41 16.09 -13.59
N THR A 67 19.48 16.07 -14.38
CA THR A 67 20.42 14.96 -14.40
C THR A 67 21.02 14.86 -13.01
N TRP A 68 20.91 13.69 -12.36
CA TRP A 68 21.61 13.43 -11.11
C TRP A 68 23.08 13.86 -11.26
N PRO A 69 23.71 14.50 -10.25
CA PRO A 69 25.10 14.86 -10.32
C PRO A 69 25.93 13.64 -10.74
N ALA A 70 26.75 13.79 -11.78
CA ALA A 70 27.48 12.69 -12.41
C ALA A 70 28.48 11.99 -11.47
N VAL A 71 28.75 12.57 -10.30
CA VAL A 71 29.55 11.97 -9.23
C VAL A 71 28.86 12.30 -7.91
N GLN A 72 28.25 11.30 -7.28
CA GLN A 72 27.86 11.42 -5.88
C GLN A 72 29.06 11.12 -5.01
N GLU A 73 29.32 12.00 -4.07
CA GLU A 73 30.44 11.84 -3.14
C GLU A 73 30.18 10.62 -2.23
N LEU A 74 31.23 9.82 -2.05
CA LEU A 74 31.18 8.72 -1.09
C LEU A 74 31.07 9.29 0.33
N PRO A 75 30.30 8.64 1.22
CA PRO A 75 30.27 9.04 2.62
C PRO A 75 31.69 9.02 3.21
N PRO A 76 32.05 10.00 4.07
CA PRO A 76 33.37 10.05 4.67
C PRO A 76 33.59 8.84 5.57
N GLN A 77 34.79 8.27 5.55
CA GLN A 77 35.12 7.15 6.44
C GLN A 77 35.18 7.63 7.89
N GLN A 78 34.43 6.98 8.78
CA GLN A 78 34.36 7.32 10.19
C GLN A 78 35.01 6.26 11.08
N ARG A 79 35.60 6.68 12.21
CA ARG A 79 36.04 5.80 13.30
C ARG A 79 35.03 5.85 14.42
N VAL A 80 34.16 4.85 14.51
CA VAL A 80 33.01 4.84 15.43
C VAL A 80 33.34 4.07 16.70
N THR A 81 33.93 2.90 16.54
CA THR A 81 34.20 1.94 17.62
C THR A 81 35.67 1.89 18.01
N GLY A 82 36.56 2.33 17.12
CA GLY A 82 38.02 2.18 17.27
C GLY A 82 38.55 0.84 16.76
N ASP A 83 37.64 -0.05 16.35
CA ASP A 83 37.94 -1.34 15.73
C ASP A 83 37.89 -1.18 14.21
N SER A 84 39.04 -1.34 13.56
CA SER A 84 39.18 -1.05 12.12
C SER A 84 38.29 -1.92 11.24
N GLU A 85 38.02 -3.17 11.61
CA GLU A 85 37.18 -4.06 10.79
C GLU A 85 35.69 -3.79 11.00
N VAL A 86 35.29 -3.48 12.23
CA VAL A 86 33.90 -3.08 12.53
C VAL A 86 33.58 -1.72 11.91
N ASP A 87 34.48 -0.75 12.04
CA ASP A 87 34.34 0.57 11.44
C ASP A 87 34.31 0.49 9.90
N ALA A 88 35.11 -0.40 9.30
CA ALA A 88 35.02 -0.68 7.86
C ALA A 88 33.66 -1.26 7.47
N LEU A 89 33.13 -2.24 8.21
CA LEU A 89 31.81 -2.82 7.93
C LEU A 89 30.68 -1.78 8.06
N LEU A 90 30.74 -0.91 9.07
CA LEU A 90 29.78 0.18 9.25
C LEU A 90 29.82 1.17 8.08
N TRP A 91 31.02 1.55 7.64
CA TRP A 91 31.19 2.43 6.49
C TRP A 91 30.71 1.79 5.19
N LEU A 92 31.00 0.50 4.95
CA LEU A 92 30.47 -0.21 3.79
C LEU A 92 28.94 -0.23 3.78
N ARG A 93 28.31 -0.37 4.95
CA ARG A 93 26.85 -0.28 5.09
C ARG A 93 26.35 1.15 4.80
N GLU A 94 27.09 2.19 5.18
CA GLU A 94 26.75 3.57 4.82
C GLU A 94 26.81 3.78 3.29
N VAL A 95 27.87 3.27 2.64
CA VAL A 95 28.03 3.32 1.17
C VAL A 95 26.91 2.57 0.46
N ILE A 96 26.58 1.35 0.89
CA ILE A 96 25.47 0.57 0.34
C ILE A 96 24.13 1.27 0.58
N GLY A 97 23.97 1.92 1.73
CA GLY A 97 22.77 2.66 2.12
C GLY A 97 22.43 3.80 1.16
N THR A 98 23.40 4.25 0.35
CA THR A 98 23.14 5.22 -0.73
C THR A 98 22.29 4.64 -1.86
N GLY A 99 22.24 3.32 -2.03
CA GLY A 99 21.39 2.65 -3.02
C GLY A 99 21.91 2.71 -4.46
N HIS A 100 23.05 3.36 -4.71
CA HIS A 100 23.59 3.52 -6.07
C HIS A 100 24.32 2.24 -6.54
N PRO A 101 24.07 1.76 -7.77
CA PRO A 101 24.66 0.51 -8.25
C PRO A 101 26.18 0.46 -8.18
N GLY A 102 26.86 1.54 -8.60
CA GLY A 102 28.34 1.61 -8.56
C GLY A 102 28.92 1.61 -7.15
N HIS A 103 28.24 2.28 -6.20
CA HIS A 103 28.62 2.27 -4.78
C HIS A 103 28.44 0.88 -4.17
N ILE A 104 27.34 0.21 -4.49
CA ILE A 104 27.04 -1.13 -4.00
C ILE A 104 28.08 -2.12 -4.53
N GLU A 105 28.39 -2.11 -5.82
CA GLU A 105 29.41 -3.00 -6.40
C GLU A 105 30.77 -2.79 -5.73
N ALA A 106 31.23 -1.54 -5.63
CA ALA A 106 32.49 -1.20 -4.98
C ALA A 106 32.52 -1.64 -3.50
N ALA A 107 31.41 -1.43 -2.76
CA ALA A 107 31.30 -1.82 -1.37
C ALA A 107 31.29 -3.35 -1.20
N MET A 108 30.61 -4.08 -2.08
CA MET A 108 30.57 -5.54 -2.07
C MET A 108 31.93 -6.16 -2.39
N GLU A 109 32.70 -5.57 -3.31
CA GLU A 109 34.09 -5.99 -3.57
C GLU A 109 35.02 -5.67 -2.40
N ALA A 110 34.87 -4.52 -1.76
CA ALA A 110 35.63 -4.17 -0.57
C ALA A 110 35.29 -5.10 0.61
N ALA A 111 34.03 -5.51 0.76
CA ALA A 111 33.58 -6.44 1.80
C ALA A 111 34.28 -7.80 1.72
N LYS A 112 34.61 -8.30 0.52
CA LYS A 112 35.36 -9.56 0.32
C LYS A 112 36.78 -9.51 0.87
N ARG A 113 37.35 -8.32 1.09
CA ARG A 113 38.70 -8.15 1.64
C ARG A 113 38.74 -8.29 3.17
N ILE A 114 37.59 -8.22 3.83
CA ILE A 114 37.48 -8.44 5.26
C ILE A 114 37.59 -9.95 5.52
N LYS A 115 38.65 -10.35 6.25
CA LYS A 115 38.94 -11.76 6.51
C LYS A 115 38.06 -12.34 7.63
N THR A 116 37.68 -11.49 8.57
CA THR A 116 36.86 -11.88 9.71
C THR A 116 35.41 -12.13 9.27
N PRO A 117 34.79 -13.25 9.66
CA PRO A 117 33.37 -13.50 9.35
C PRO A 117 32.47 -12.38 9.90
N PHE A 118 31.52 -11.90 9.10
CA PHE A 118 30.67 -10.77 9.49
C PHE A 118 29.87 -11.00 10.78
N LYS A 119 29.51 -12.25 11.08
CA LYS A 119 28.85 -12.60 12.34
C LYS A 119 29.71 -12.28 13.58
N GLN A 120 31.03 -12.44 13.48
CA GLN A 120 31.94 -12.08 14.57
C GLN A 120 32.09 -10.56 14.71
N LEU A 121 32.07 -9.83 13.59
CA LEU A 121 32.08 -8.36 13.60
C LEU A 121 30.78 -7.79 14.19
N GLU A 122 29.65 -8.41 13.88
CA GLU A 122 28.35 -8.10 14.46
C GLU A 122 28.34 -8.29 15.99
N GLU A 123 28.90 -9.40 16.48
CA GLU A 123 29.03 -9.65 17.92
C GLU A 123 29.94 -8.63 18.62
N ARG A 124 31.08 -8.26 18.01
CA ARG A 124 31.98 -7.21 18.51
C ARG A 124 31.26 -5.86 18.58
N TYR A 125 30.54 -5.50 17.53
CA TYR A 125 29.77 -4.25 17.49
C TYR A 125 28.65 -4.23 18.54
N ARG A 126 27.91 -5.34 18.68
CA ARG A 126 26.88 -5.51 19.69
C ARG A 126 27.42 -5.35 21.11
N HIS A 127 28.57 -5.95 21.40
CA HIS A 127 29.22 -5.82 22.71
C HIS A 127 29.62 -4.37 22.99
N TRP A 128 30.21 -3.68 21.99
CA TRP A 128 30.52 -2.26 22.10
C TRP A 128 29.26 -1.40 22.38
N LEU A 129 28.15 -1.67 21.69
CA LEU A 129 26.87 -0.99 21.92
C LEU A 129 26.32 -1.22 23.33
N GLN A 130 26.45 -2.44 23.87
CA GLN A 130 26.04 -2.76 25.24
C GLN A 130 26.90 -2.01 26.28
N VAL A 131 28.21 -1.91 26.07
CA VAL A 131 29.11 -1.17 26.97
C VAL A 131 28.85 0.34 26.91
N LYS A 132 28.62 0.88 25.71
CA LYS A 132 28.38 2.32 25.51
C LYS A 132 26.96 2.75 25.93
N HIS A 133 25.98 1.84 25.84
CA HIS A 133 24.58 2.10 26.16
C HIS A 133 24.00 1.00 27.09
N PRO A 134 24.48 0.89 28.35
CA PRO A 134 24.19 -0.24 29.23
C PRO A 134 22.71 -0.42 29.61
N ASN A 135 21.90 0.64 29.52
CA ASN A 135 20.46 0.60 29.81
C ASN A 135 19.57 0.69 28.55
N ASN A 136 20.15 0.63 27.35
CA ASN A 136 19.39 0.71 26.10
C ASN A 136 19.46 -0.62 25.35
N MET A 137 18.56 -1.53 25.70
CA MET A 137 18.45 -2.83 25.04
C MET A 137 18.17 -2.69 23.53
N PHE A 138 17.48 -1.63 23.09
CA PHE A 138 17.23 -1.36 21.68
C PHE A 138 18.51 -0.99 20.91
N ALA A 139 19.51 -0.38 21.57
CA ALA A 139 20.79 -0.11 20.94
C ALA A 139 21.49 -1.42 20.54
N ALA A 140 21.49 -2.43 21.40
CA ALA A 140 22.07 -3.74 21.07
C ALA A 140 21.27 -4.51 20.01
N LEU A 141 19.96 -4.27 19.88
CA LEU A 141 19.15 -4.84 18.79
C LEU A 141 19.42 -4.19 17.44
N SER A 142 19.92 -2.96 17.41
CA SER A 142 20.24 -2.25 16.16
C SER A 142 21.42 -2.85 15.39
N SER A 143 22.25 -3.69 16.04
CA SER A 143 23.32 -4.43 15.35
C SER A 143 22.83 -5.70 14.66
N PHE A 144 21.58 -6.11 14.85
CA PHE A 144 21.08 -7.36 14.26
C PHE A 144 21.09 -7.28 12.73
N ASP A 145 21.55 -8.36 12.08
CA ASP A 145 21.67 -8.45 10.61
C ASP A 145 22.69 -7.43 10.04
N LEU A 146 23.71 -7.06 10.83
CA LEU A 146 24.77 -6.14 10.39
C LEU A 146 25.53 -6.71 9.19
N GLY A 147 25.79 -8.02 9.21
CA GLY A 147 26.56 -8.73 8.20
C GLY A 147 25.84 -9.05 6.89
N ASN A 148 24.51 -8.84 6.80
CA ASN A 148 23.73 -9.20 5.62
C ASN A 148 23.69 -8.06 4.60
N LEU A 149 24.83 -7.85 3.94
CA LEU A 149 25.01 -6.77 2.98
C LEU A 149 24.15 -6.93 1.72
N GLU A 150 23.84 -8.16 1.31
CA GLU A 150 23.05 -8.42 0.10
C GLU A 150 21.58 -8.01 0.27
N SER A 151 20.94 -8.44 1.37
CA SER A 151 19.58 -8.02 1.69
C SER A 151 19.50 -6.50 1.85
N PHE A 152 20.46 -5.93 2.59
CA PHE A 152 20.55 -4.50 2.79
C PHE A 152 20.75 -3.72 1.49
N ALA A 153 21.55 -4.23 0.55
CA ALA A 153 21.69 -3.63 -0.78
C ALA A 153 20.37 -3.63 -1.56
N LYS A 154 19.64 -4.75 -1.58
CA LYS A 154 18.31 -4.83 -2.24
C LYS A 154 17.34 -3.81 -1.67
N SER A 155 17.26 -3.69 -0.33
CA SER A 155 16.42 -2.69 0.32
C SER A 155 16.87 -1.25 0.04
N SER A 156 18.17 -1.00 -0.06
CA SER A 156 18.72 0.34 -0.35
C SER A 156 18.42 0.79 -1.78
N VAL A 157 18.54 -0.13 -2.75
CA VAL A 157 18.13 0.13 -4.15
C VAL A 157 16.64 0.44 -4.23
N GLU A 158 15.79 -0.35 -3.58
CA GLU A 158 14.34 -0.12 -3.59
C GLU A 158 13.97 1.19 -2.88
N LYS A 159 14.65 1.53 -1.78
CA LYS A 159 14.46 2.81 -1.09
C LYS A 159 14.81 3.98 -2.01
N LEU A 160 15.97 3.95 -2.67
CA LEU A 160 16.39 5.00 -3.61
C LEU A 160 15.41 5.12 -4.79
N ARG A 161 14.95 3.98 -5.32
CA ARG A 161 13.94 3.95 -6.40
C ARG A 161 12.66 4.67 -5.97
N ARG A 162 12.16 4.39 -4.77
CA ARG A 162 10.97 5.05 -4.21
C ARG A 162 11.19 6.53 -3.91
N GLN A 163 12.35 6.92 -3.39
CA GLN A 163 12.69 8.33 -3.18
C GLN A 163 12.71 9.10 -4.52
N THR A 164 13.29 8.50 -5.56
CA THR A 164 13.34 9.08 -6.90
C THR A 164 11.93 9.22 -7.49
N GLU A 165 11.10 8.18 -7.33
CA GLU A 165 9.71 8.19 -7.77
C GLU A 165 8.89 9.24 -7.01
N ALA A 166 9.03 9.30 -5.68
CA ALA A 166 8.35 10.27 -4.82
C ALA A 166 8.70 11.71 -5.24
N ARG A 167 9.99 12.01 -5.43
CA ARG A 167 10.45 13.31 -5.89
C ARG A 167 9.90 13.65 -7.28
N SER A 168 9.86 12.67 -8.19
CA SER A 168 9.34 12.89 -9.56
C SER A 168 7.82 13.10 -9.62
N ARG A 169 7.06 12.51 -8.68
CA ARG A 169 5.60 12.66 -8.62
C ARG A 169 5.16 13.89 -7.85
N PHE A 170 5.79 14.14 -6.70
CA PHE A 170 5.31 15.12 -5.72
C PHE A 170 6.22 16.33 -5.57
N GLY A 171 7.48 16.26 -6.02
CA GLY A 171 8.50 17.26 -5.69
C GLY A 171 8.60 17.45 -4.18
N ASP A 172 8.57 18.70 -3.74
CA ASP A 172 8.63 19.06 -2.31
C ASP A 172 7.31 18.81 -1.56
N ARG A 173 6.23 18.42 -2.26
CA ARG A 173 4.89 18.24 -1.69
C ARG A 173 4.58 16.81 -1.25
N ILE A 174 5.58 15.93 -1.14
CA ILE A 174 5.38 14.51 -0.79
C ILE A 174 4.64 14.31 0.55
N PHE A 175 4.84 15.21 1.51
CA PHE A 175 4.19 15.17 2.83
C PHE A 175 2.94 16.06 2.92
N SER A 176 2.57 16.75 1.83
CA SER A 176 1.29 17.46 1.78
C SER A 176 0.14 16.46 1.65
N LEU A 177 -1.05 16.84 2.16
CA LEU A 177 -2.26 16.07 1.98
C LEU A 177 -2.61 15.98 0.49
N THR A 178 -2.89 14.76 0.04
CA THR A 178 -3.43 14.47 -1.29
C THR A 178 -4.92 14.79 -1.35
N ASP A 179 -5.48 14.94 -2.56
CA ASP A 179 -6.92 15.15 -2.74
C ASP A 179 -7.75 14.01 -2.13
N ALA A 180 -7.25 12.77 -2.19
CA ALA A 180 -7.86 11.61 -1.54
C ALA A 180 -7.88 11.73 -0.01
N GLU A 181 -6.82 12.21 0.61
CA GLU A 181 -6.77 12.44 2.07
C GLU A 181 -7.68 13.59 2.49
N VAL A 182 -7.70 14.69 1.73
CA VAL A 182 -8.62 15.81 1.95
C VAL A 182 -10.07 15.36 1.83
N PHE A 183 -10.37 14.52 0.83
CA PHE A 183 -11.69 13.89 0.70
C PHE A 183 -12.07 13.10 1.95
N CYS A 184 -11.19 12.21 2.43
CA CYS A 184 -11.46 11.40 3.62
C CYS A 184 -11.72 12.27 4.86
N ALA A 185 -10.87 13.29 5.09
CA ALA A 185 -11.06 14.25 6.17
C ALA A 185 -12.41 14.98 6.08
N SER A 186 -12.80 15.41 4.88
CA SER A 186 -14.06 16.13 4.67
C SER A 186 -15.31 15.27 4.86
N VAL A 187 -15.26 13.98 4.52
CA VAL A 187 -16.42 13.06 4.63
C VAL A 187 -16.66 12.66 6.07
N LEU A 188 -15.57 12.48 6.83
CA LEU A 188 -15.60 12.04 8.22
C LEU A 188 -15.58 13.21 9.21
N ASP A 189 -15.65 14.45 8.72
CA ASP A 189 -15.71 15.64 9.55
C ASP A 189 -16.84 15.54 10.59
N GLY A 190 -16.49 15.91 11.82
CA GLY A 190 -17.35 15.86 12.99
C GLY A 190 -17.57 14.48 13.61
N LEU A 191 -17.01 13.39 13.07
CA LEU A 191 -17.03 12.10 13.76
C LEU A 191 -16.06 12.12 14.95
N LYS A 192 -16.48 11.52 16.06
CA LYS A 192 -15.64 11.40 17.26
C LYS A 192 -15.08 9.98 17.33
N PRO A 193 -13.81 9.82 17.77
CA PRO A 193 -13.26 8.50 18.06
C PRO A 193 -14.11 7.80 19.12
N VAL A 194 -14.40 6.52 18.91
CA VAL A 194 -15.09 5.66 19.87
C VAL A 194 -14.12 5.06 20.88
N ASP A 195 -12.89 4.75 20.45
CA ASP A 195 -11.82 4.25 21.32
C ASP A 195 -10.45 4.77 20.85
N HIS A 196 -9.73 5.46 21.73
CA HIS A 196 -8.44 6.10 21.45
C HIS A 196 -8.46 6.98 20.17
N PHE A 197 -8.06 6.40 19.03
CA PHE A 197 -7.94 7.04 17.73
C PHE A 197 -8.83 6.40 16.65
N ASP A 198 -9.59 5.35 16.98
CA ASP A 198 -10.42 4.62 16.03
C ASP A 198 -11.82 5.22 15.92
N LEU A 199 -12.28 5.38 14.68
CA LEU A 199 -13.62 5.82 14.32
C LEU A 199 -14.59 4.64 14.28
N ASP A 200 -15.88 4.90 14.56
CA ASP A 200 -16.89 3.86 14.49
C ASP A 200 -17.05 3.35 13.04
N LYS A 201 -16.89 2.03 12.87
CA LYS A 201 -16.91 1.41 11.54
C LYS A 201 -18.23 1.61 10.81
N SER A 202 -19.35 1.57 11.54
CA SER A 202 -20.68 1.68 10.95
C SER A 202 -20.98 3.11 10.51
N GLU A 203 -20.58 4.11 11.29
CA GLU A 203 -20.75 5.53 10.95
C GLU A 203 -19.88 5.92 9.75
N VAL A 204 -18.61 5.51 9.75
CA VAL A 204 -17.70 5.71 8.61
C VAL A 204 -18.26 5.07 7.34
N ALA A 205 -18.73 3.83 7.42
CA ALA A 205 -19.33 3.15 6.27
C ALA A 205 -20.57 3.88 5.76
N ALA A 206 -21.41 4.41 6.65
CA ALA A 206 -22.58 5.20 6.27
C ALA A 206 -22.19 6.51 5.57
N ARG A 207 -21.18 7.22 6.09
CA ARG A 207 -20.67 8.48 5.52
C ARG A 207 -20.08 8.29 4.13
N PHE A 208 -19.25 7.27 3.93
CA PHE A 208 -18.69 6.97 2.60
C PHE A 208 -19.76 6.46 1.62
N LYS A 209 -20.68 5.60 2.05
CA LYS A 209 -21.79 5.12 1.19
C LYS A 209 -22.74 6.25 0.77
N ALA A 210 -22.78 7.37 1.50
CA ALA A 210 -23.53 8.58 1.12
C ALA A 210 -22.86 9.38 -0.03
N ARG A 211 -21.70 8.96 -0.52
CA ARG A 211 -20.98 9.50 -1.69
C ARG A 211 -20.86 8.46 -2.81
N PRO A 212 -21.98 8.06 -3.44
CA PRO A 212 -21.99 6.95 -4.40
C PRO A 212 -21.13 7.19 -5.64
N ASP A 213 -20.87 8.45 -5.97
CA ASP A 213 -19.99 8.89 -7.06
C ASP A 213 -18.52 8.54 -6.84
N LEU A 214 -18.08 8.41 -5.58
CA LEU A 214 -16.70 8.09 -5.19
C LEU A 214 -16.58 6.71 -4.51
N MET A 215 -17.60 5.86 -4.65
CA MET A 215 -17.57 4.49 -4.19
C MET A 215 -16.89 3.58 -5.22
N PRO A 216 -16.04 2.61 -4.80
CA PRO A 216 -15.59 1.57 -5.70
C PRO A 216 -16.80 0.72 -6.13
N ASN A 217 -16.95 0.51 -7.43
CA ASN A 217 -18.05 -0.27 -8.00
C ASN A 217 -17.70 -1.76 -8.13
N THR A 218 -16.41 -2.06 -8.15
CA THR A 218 -15.86 -3.36 -8.52
C THR A 218 -14.75 -3.75 -7.55
N LEU A 219 -14.41 -5.03 -7.46
CA LEU A 219 -13.28 -5.46 -6.64
C LEU A 219 -11.96 -4.94 -7.23
N SER A 220 -11.90 -4.77 -8.55
CA SER A 220 -10.77 -4.09 -9.20
C SER A 220 -10.60 -2.65 -8.72
N ASP A 221 -11.68 -1.90 -8.49
CA ASP A 221 -11.61 -0.55 -7.91
C ASP A 221 -11.15 -0.58 -6.45
N CYS A 222 -11.59 -1.57 -5.67
CA CYS A 222 -11.10 -1.73 -4.30
C CYS A 222 -9.58 -1.99 -4.28
N ILE A 223 -9.08 -2.91 -5.11
CA ILE A 223 -7.64 -3.18 -5.21
C ILE A 223 -6.90 -1.92 -5.65
N TYR A 224 -7.42 -1.20 -6.65
CA TYR A 224 -6.81 0.03 -7.15
C TYR A 224 -6.61 1.07 -6.04
N GLU A 225 -7.63 1.30 -5.21
CA GLU A 225 -7.53 2.24 -4.09
C GLU A 225 -6.60 1.73 -2.98
N LEU A 226 -6.62 0.43 -2.65
CA LEU A 226 -5.72 -0.13 -1.65
C LEU A 226 -4.25 -0.08 -2.09
N GLU A 227 -3.99 -0.29 -3.39
CA GLU A 227 -2.66 -0.11 -3.98
C GLU A 227 -2.21 1.35 -3.94
N TYR A 228 -3.13 2.30 -4.14
CA TYR A 228 -2.87 3.73 -3.95
C TYR A 228 -2.40 4.04 -2.52
N TRP A 229 -3.12 3.58 -1.49
CA TRP A 229 -2.75 3.81 -0.09
C TRP A 229 -1.41 3.18 0.27
N SER A 230 -1.18 1.93 -0.17
CA SER A 230 0.09 1.24 0.02
C SER A 230 1.25 1.99 -0.67
N ALA A 231 1.06 2.43 -1.91
CA ALA A 231 2.08 3.16 -2.64
C ALA A 231 2.39 4.51 -1.98
N LEU A 232 1.39 5.27 -1.54
CA LEU A 232 1.58 6.54 -0.84
C LEU A 232 2.39 6.35 0.46
N TYR A 233 2.03 5.35 1.27
CA TYR A 233 2.77 4.97 2.48
C TYR A 233 4.24 4.69 2.17
N TRP A 234 4.50 3.82 1.19
CA TRP A 234 5.84 3.37 0.85
C TRP A 234 6.71 4.47 0.22
N LEU A 235 6.11 5.39 -0.53
CA LEU A 235 6.82 6.55 -1.09
C LEU A 235 7.23 7.53 0.03
N ARG A 236 6.31 7.88 0.93
CA ARG A 236 6.60 8.77 2.07
C ARG A 236 7.62 8.16 3.03
N ASN A 237 7.45 6.89 3.42
CA ASN A 237 8.37 6.20 4.33
C ASN A 237 9.78 6.02 3.75
N ALA A 238 9.92 5.99 2.43
CA ALA A 238 11.23 5.97 1.78
C ALA A 238 11.96 7.31 1.91
N CYS A 239 11.24 8.43 1.83
CA CYS A 239 11.77 9.79 1.98
C CYS A 239 12.12 10.12 3.43
N GLU A 240 11.19 9.88 4.36
CA GLU A 240 11.40 10.10 5.79
C GLU A 240 10.86 8.91 6.59
N ARG A 241 11.71 8.37 7.47
CA ARG A 241 11.37 7.19 8.27
C ARG A 241 10.22 7.56 9.21
N TYR A 242 9.17 6.74 9.23
CA TYR A 242 7.96 6.97 10.04
C TYR A 242 7.03 8.10 9.54
N ALA A 243 7.31 8.68 8.37
CA ALA A 243 6.40 9.66 7.75
C ALA A 243 5.36 9.04 6.80
N GLY A 244 5.30 7.70 6.74
CA GLY A 244 4.37 6.97 5.88
C GLY A 244 2.96 6.86 6.45
N ASP A 245 2.81 6.96 7.77
CA ASP A 245 1.56 6.64 8.46
C ASP A 245 0.43 7.60 8.04
N PRO A 246 -0.72 7.07 7.57
CA PRO A 246 -1.84 7.88 7.15
C PRO A 246 -2.57 8.53 8.34
N ALA A 247 -3.23 9.66 8.08
CA ALA A 247 -4.17 10.25 9.05
C ALA A 247 -5.32 9.27 9.39
N PRO A 248 -5.96 9.40 10.57
CA PRO A 248 -7.04 8.50 11.01
C PRO A 248 -8.16 8.34 9.97
N GLU A 249 -8.50 9.39 9.24
CA GLU A 249 -9.57 9.38 8.22
C GLU A 249 -9.16 8.62 6.96
N ALA A 250 -7.89 8.70 6.56
CA ALA A 250 -7.35 7.91 5.45
C ALA A 250 -7.18 6.44 5.84
N SER A 251 -6.73 6.17 7.08
CA SER A 251 -6.77 4.82 7.66
C SER A 251 -8.20 4.26 7.67
N ALA A 252 -9.19 5.11 8.01
CA ALA A 252 -10.59 4.75 8.01
C ALA A 252 -11.11 4.34 6.64
N ARG A 253 -10.65 5.05 5.60
CA ARG A 253 -10.97 4.71 4.23
C ARG A 253 -10.32 3.39 3.79
N ASP A 254 -9.06 3.15 4.13
CA ASP A 254 -8.35 1.91 3.78
C ASP A 254 -9.08 0.66 4.30
N TRP A 255 -9.39 0.60 5.60
CA TRP A 255 -10.09 -0.58 6.14
C TRP A 255 -11.54 -0.67 5.65
N PHE A 256 -12.21 0.45 5.38
CA PHE A 256 -13.56 0.45 4.78
C PHE A 256 -13.55 -0.21 3.39
N VAL A 257 -12.58 0.16 2.54
CA VAL A 257 -12.43 -0.41 1.20
C VAL A 257 -12.03 -1.88 1.27
N PHE A 258 -11.19 -2.24 2.24
CA PHE A 258 -10.84 -3.63 2.49
C PHE A 258 -12.08 -4.48 2.84
N GLU A 259 -12.98 -3.99 3.69
CA GLU A 259 -14.25 -4.66 4.00
C GLU A 259 -15.19 -4.78 2.78
N LEU A 260 -15.09 -3.87 1.82
CA LEU A 260 -15.86 -3.98 0.57
C LEU A 260 -15.45 -5.20 -0.28
N LEU A 261 -14.25 -5.76 -0.10
CA LEU A 261 -13.84 -6.99 -0.76
C LEU A 261 -14.73 -8.19 -0.38
N ALA A 262 -15.32 -8.16 0.82
CA ALA A 262 -16.29 -9.17 1.28
C ALA A 262 -17.74 -8.85 0.84
N GLN A 263 -18.03 -7.61 0.44
CA GLN A 263 -19.40 -7.17 0.13
C GLN A 263 -19.67 -7.09 -1.38
N ILE A 264 -18.67 -6.73 -2.18
CA ILE A 264 -18.81 -6.58 -3.64
C ILE A 264 -18.63 -7.93 -4.30
N ARG A 265 -19.68 -8.41 -4.98
CA ARG A 265 -19.62 -9.69 -5.70
C ARG A 265 -18.70 -9.60 -6.92
N PRO A 266 -17.81 -10.59 -7.15
CA PRO A 266 -16.98 -10.61 -8.35
C PRO A 266 -17.82 -10.65 -9.64
N ARG A 267 -17.40 -9.89 -10.66
CA ARG A 267 -18.02 -9.86 -11.99
C ARG A 267 -17.64 -11.09 -12.81
N HIS A 268 -16.41 -11.54 -12.65
CA HIS A 268 -15.84 -12.71 -13.32
C HIS A 268 -14.76 -13.38 -12.45
N LYS A 269 -14.40 -14.61 -12.80
CA LYS A 269 -13.42 -15.42 -12.05
C LYS A 269 -12.06 -14.75 -11.92
N ASP A 270 -11.62 -14.01 -12.93
CA ASP A 270 -10.30 -13.39 -12.89
C ASP A 270 -10.22 -12.23 -11.89
N GLU A 271 -11.33 -11.52 -11.66
CA GLU A 271 -11.40 -10.49 -10.62
C GLU A 271 -11.25 -11.13 -9.22
N ALA A 272 -11.90 -12.26 -8.98
CA ALA A 272 -11.73 -13.02 -7.74
C ALA A 272 -10.29 -13.52 -7.55
N LYS A 273 -9.66 -14.03 -8.62
CA LYS A 273 -8.23 -14.43 -8.57
C LYS A 273 -7.31 -13.26 -8.26
N SER A 274 -7.61 -12.06 -8.78
CA SER A 274 -6.82 -10.86 -8.49
C SER A 274 -6.89 -10.49 -7.01
N VAL A 275 -8.06 -10.59 -6.37
CA VAL A 275 -8.19 -10.36 -4.92
C VAL A 275 -7.37 -11.37 -4.12
N ILE A 276 -7.42 -12.66 -4.48
CA ILE A 276 -6.62 -13.71 -3.79
C ILE A 276 -5.12 -13.42 -3.91
N ARG A 277 -4.65 -13.03 -5.11
CA ARG A 277 -3.24 -12.65 -5.31
C ARG A 277 -2.87 -11.43 -4.49
N TYR A 278 -3.73 -10.41 -4.48
CA TYR A 278 -3.53 -9.20 -3.69
C TYR A 278 -3.40 -9.52 -2.19
N LEU A 279 -4.28 -10.36 -1.63
CA LEU A 279 -4.24 -10.75 -0.22
C LEU A 279 -2.94 -11.48 0.15
N HIS A 280 -2.43 -12.33 -0.75
CA HIS A 280 -1.17 -13.03 -0.56
C HIS A 280 0.04 -12.09 -0.60
N VAL A 281 0.11 -11.19 -1.59
CA VAL A 281 1.26 -10.29 -1.80
C VAL A 281 1.29 -9.18 -0.76
N SER A 282 0.14 -8.65 -0.36
CA SER A 282 0.04 -7.55 0.63
C SER A 282 0.28 -7.99 2.06
N GLY A 283 0.31 -9.31 2.35
CA GLY A 283 0.39 -9.84 3.72
C GLY A 283 -0.89 -9.64 4.54
N ARG A 284 -1.96 -9.07 3.96
CA ARG A 284 -3.23 -8.83 4.65
C ARG A 284 -4.07 -10.09 4.85
N ALA A 285 -3.61 -11.24 4.36
CA ALA A 285 -4.24 -12.55 4.62
C ALA A 285 -4.24 -12.93 6.12
N ASP A 286 -3.38 -12.33 6.94
CA ASP A 286 -3.27 -12.64 8.37
C ASP A 286 -4.44 -12.09 9.21
N HIS A 287 -5.28 -11.20 8.64
CA HIS A 287 -6.52 -10.72 9.26
C HIS A 287 -7.63 -11.78 9.19
N ARG A 288 -7.53 -12.83 10.02
CA ARG A 288 -8.33 -14.06 9.91
C ARG A 288 -9.83 -13.87 9.70
N LYS A 289 -10.48 -12.96 10.44
CA LYS A 289 -11.95 -12.76 10.35
C LYS A 289 -12.37 -12.15 9.02
N ASP A 290 -11.66 -11.11 8.57
CA ASP A 290 -12.00 -10.44 7.32
C ASP A 290 -11.65 -11.31 6.11
N PHE A 291 -10.56 -12.08 6.21
CA PHE A 291 -10.13 -13.02 5.18
C PHE A 291 -11.18 -14.11 4.88
N GLU A 292 -11.78 -14.72 5.91
CA GLU A 292 -12.83 -15.74 5.73
C GLU A 292 -14.04 -15.18 4.98
N HIS A 293 -14.55 -14.01 5.40
CA HIS A 293 -15.67 -13.36 4.72
C HIS A 293 -15.37 -12.97 3.27
N ILE A 294 -14.14 -12.53 2.99
CA ILE A 294 -13.71 -12.25 1.61
C ILE A 294 -13.72 -13.55 0.80
N LEU A 295 -13.14 -14.64 1.31
CA LEU A 295 -13.11 -15.93 0.60
C LEU A 295 -14.52 -16.45 0.30
N ASP A 296 -15.43 -16.40 1.26
CA ASP A 296 -16.83 -16.82 1.07
C ASP A 296 -17.49 -16.04 -0.07
N ASN A 297 -17.30 -14.71 -0.11
CA ASN A 297 -17.82 -13.88 -1.19
C ASN A 297 -17.20 -14.19 -2.56
N LEU A 298 -15.90 -14.51 -2.61
CA LEU A 298 -15.19 -14.79 -3.86
C LEU A 298 -15.58 -16.15 -4.48
N ILE A 299 -15.90 -17.14 -3.63
CA ILE A 299 -16.27 -18.49 -4.08
C ILE A 299 -17.76 -18.54 -4.46
N GLY A 300 -18.60 -17.77 -3.75
CA GLY A 300 -19.99 -17.51 -4.10
C GLY A 300 -21.00 -18.51 -3.56
#